data_AF-A0A969JWL5-F1
#
_entry.id   AF-A0A969JWL5-F1
#
_cell.length_a   1.000
_cell.length_b   1.000
_cell.length_c   1.000
_cell.angle_alpha   90.00
_cell.angle_beta   90.00
_cell.angle_gamma   90.00
#
_symmetry.space_group_name_H-M   'P 1'
#
loop_
_entity.id
_entity.type
_entity.pdbx_description
1 polymer ?
#
loop_
_entity_poly.entity_id
_entity_poly.type
_entity_poly.pdbx_seq_one_letter_code
_entity_poly.pdbx_strand_id
1 'polypeptide(L)' 'MKRTVLLILLVLAVPAANASVNKASDWLGHAVVTRDGEALGTVRDIAIDQRTGRVLYLAVSWVAF' A
#
# COMPACT_ATOMS: atom_id res chain seq x y z
N MET A 1 33.85 -33.71 17.37
CA MET A 1 32.54 -34.14 16.82
C MET A 1 31.45 -33.58 17.73
N LYS A 2 30.83 -32.46 17.32
CA LYS A 2 29.93 -31.65 18.16
C LYS A 2 28.47 -32.09 17.98
N ARG A 3 27.79 -32.18 19.11
CA ARG A 3 26.51 -32.81 19.38
C ARG A 3 25.36 -32.21 18.54
N THR A 4 24.84 -33.05 17.65
CA THR A 4 23.43 -33.37 17.41
C THR A 4 22.42 -32.60 18.28
N VAL A 5 21.53 -31.87 17.59
CA VAL A 5 20.10 -31.63 17.90
C VAL A 5 19.81 -30.89 19.21
N LEU A 6 19.39 -29.62 19.10
CA LEU A 6 18.20 -29.05 19.78
C LEU A 6 18.17 -27.52 19.57
N LEU A 7 17.34 -27.06 18.64
CA LEU A 7 16.67 -25.74 18.62
C LEU A 7 15.93 -25.73 17.28
N ILE A 8 14.84 -26.48 17.23
CA ILE A 8 13.48 -25.91 17.29
C ILE A 8 13.30 -25.02 16.08
N LEU A 9 12.46 -25.51 15.14
CA LEU A 9 11.81 -24.71 14.12
C LEU A 9 11.43 -23.36 14.74
N LEU A 10 12.23 -22.32 14.50
CA LEU A 10 11.77 -20.96 14.60
C LEU A 10 10.78 -20.83 13.44
N VAL A 11 9.53 -21.19 13.72
CA VAL A 11 8.39 -20.80 12.90
C VAL A 11 8.56 -19.31 12.70
N LEU A 12 9.01 -18.92 11.50
CA LEU A 12 8.92 -17.55 11.03
C LEU A 12 7.42 -17.29 10.88
N ALA A 13 6.75 -17.03 12.00
CA ALA A 13 5.54 -16.25 12.00
C ALA A 13 5.98 -14.89 11.49
N VAL A 14 6.05 -14.74 10.16
CA VAL A 14 6.00 -13.44 9.53
C VAL A 14 4.71 -12.86 10.09
N PRO A 15 4.77 -11.85 10.98
CA PRO A 15 3.53 -11.25 11.46
C PRO A 15 2.81 -10.84 10.20
N ALA A 16 1.60 -11.36 9.99
CA ALA A 16 0.74 -10.86 8.95
C ALA A 16 0.73 -9.35 9.18
N ALA A 17 1.37 -8.60 8.28
CA ALA A 17 1.53 -7.17 8.46
C ALA A 17 0.14 -6.65 8.76
N ASN A 18 -0.05 -6.07 9.96
CA ASN A 18 -1.34 -5.53 10.35
C ASN A 18 -1.71 -4.55 9.24
N ALA A 19 -2.62 -4.96 8.36
CA ALA A 19 -3.00 -4.14 7.23
C ALA A 19 -3.65 -2.91 7.86
N SER A 20 -2.95 -1.78 7.85
CA SER A 20 -3.49 -0.54 8.36
C SER A 20 -4.66 -0.18 7.45
N VAL A 21 -5.87 -0.26 8.02
CA VAL A 21 -7.08 0.16 7.32
C VAL A 21 -7.07 1.68 7.34
N ASN A 22 -6.91 2.29 6.17
CA ASN A 22 -7.00 3.73 5.98
C ASN A 22 -8.34 4.05 5.33
N LYS A 23 -8.94 5.20 5.68
CA LYS A 23 -10.14 5.64 4.98
C LYS A 23 -9.75 6.16 3.61
N ALA A 24 -10.63 6.00 2.63
CA ALA A 24 -10.45 6.62 1.31
C ALA A 24 -10.26 8.14 1.42
N SER A 25 -10.97 8.80 2.35
CA SER A 25 -10.85 10.22 2.64
C SER A 25 -9.45 10.64 3.05
N ASP A 26 -8.68 9.73 3.65
CA ASP A 26 -7.32 10.02 4.11
C ASP A 26 -6.35 10.07 2.93
N TRP A 27 -6.74 9.60 1.74
CA TRP A 27 -5.92 9.63 0.52
C TRP A 27 -6.29 10.75 -0.45
N LEU A 28 -7.52 11.27 -0.35
CA LEU A 28 -7.96 12.35 -1.24
C LEU A 28 -7.14 13.61 -0.97
N GLY A 29 -6.63 14.23 -2.04
CA GLY A 29 -5.76 15.40 -1.98
C GLY A 29 -4.26 15.09 -1.80
N HIS A 30 -3.87 13.84 -1.57
CA HIS A 30 -2.45 13.48 -1.48
C HIS A 30 -1.70 13.76 -2.79
N ALA A 31 -0.45 14.22 -2.66
CA ALA A 31 0.43 14.45 -3.79
C ALA A 31 0.84 13.12 -4.44
N VAL A 32 0.73 13.07 -5.76
CA VAL A 32 1.29 12.01 -6.60
C VAL A 32 2.61 12.53 -7.16
N VAL A 33 3.69 11.79 -6.96
CA VAL A 33 5.03 12.17 -7.42
C VAL A 33 5.58 11.16 -8.42
N THR A 34 6.42 11.62 -9.34
CA THR A 34 7.20 10.75 -10.21
C THR A 34 8.29 10.02 -9.41
N ARG A 35 8.96 9.07 -10.04
CA ARG A 35 10.09 8.37 -9.43
C ARG A 35 11.22 9.31 -9.00
N ASP A 36 11.38 10.42 -9.71
CA ASP A 36 12.42 11.42 -9.45
C ASP A 36 12.00 12.44 -8.38
N GLY A 37 10.79 12.31 -7.83
CA GLY A 37 10.27 13.17 -6.77
C GLY A 37 9.53 14.41 -7.27
N GLU A 38 9.33 14.56 -8.58
CA GLU A 38 8.58 15.67 -9.14
C GLU A 38 7.08 15.51 -8.89
N ALA A 39 6.40 16.59 -8.52
CA ALA A 39 4.95 16.57 -8.32
C ALA A 39 4.22 16.42 -9.65
N LEU A 40 3.47 15.32 -9.80
CA LEU A 40 2.62 15.06 -10.95
C LEU A 40 1.24 15.70 -10.77
N GLY A 41 0.69 15.65 -9.56
CA GLY A 41 -0.66 16.13 -9.26
C GLY A 41 -1.17 15.68 -7.90
N THR A 42 -2.49 15.60 -7.76
CA THR A 42 -3.15 15.18 -6.51
C THR A 42 -4.21 14.11 -6.77
N VAL A 43 -4.40 13.21 -5.80
CA VAL A 43 -5.47 12.21 -5.84
C VAL A 43 -6.83 12.90 -5.71
N ARG A 44 -7.67 12.76 -6.72
CA ARG A 44 -9.01 13.38 -6.79
C ARG A 44 -10.12 12.42 -6.37
N ASP A 45 -10.00 11.16 -6.76
CA ASP A 45 -11.01 10.13 -6.50
C ASP A 45 -10.40 8.71 -6.53
N ILE A 46 -11.14 7.74 -6.00
CA ILE A 46 -10.73 6.32 -5.90
C ILE A 46 -11.80 5.44 -6.55
N ALA A 47 -11.45 4.78 -7.64
CA ALA A 47 -12.34 3.81 -8.28
C ALA A 47 -12.22 2.44 -7.60
N ILE A 48 -13.38 1.87 -7.25
CA ILE A 48 -13.47 0.55 -6.62
C ILE A 48 -14.33 -0.40 -7.43
N ASP A 49 -13.99 -1.68 -7.42
CA ASP A 49 -14.91 -2.74 -7.80
C ASP A 49 -15.95 -2.90 -6.67
N GLN A 50 -17.19 -2.50 -6.95
CA GLN A 50 -18.27 -2.53 -5.95
C GLN A 50 -18.62 -3.95 -5.48
N ARG A 51 -18.32 -5.00 -6.27
CA ARG A 51 -18.59 -6.39 -5.91
C ARG A 51 -17.55 -6.95 -4.95
N THR A 52 -16.28 -6.56 -5.11
CA THR A 52 -15.16 -7.12 -4.32
C THR A 52 -14.59 -6.14 -3.29
N GLY A 53 -14.93 -4.86 -3.36
CA GLY A 53 -14.37 -3.80 -2.52
C GLY A 53 -12.92 -3.45 -2.83
N ARG A 54 -12.34 -4.00 -3.92
CA ARG A 54 -10.94 -3.75 -4.29
C ARG A 54 -10.80 -2.42 -5.02
N VAL A 55 -9.72 -1.70 -4.72
CA VAL A 55 -9.32 -0.51 -5.48
C VAL A 55 -8.84 -0.94 -6.87
N LEU A 56 -9.39 -0.30 -7.92
CA LEU A 56 -9.01 -0.52 -9.31
C LEU A 56 -7.94 0.49 -9.74
N TYR A 57 -8.20 1.78 -9.50
CA TYR A 57 -7.28 2.87 -9.82
C TYR A 57 -7.60 4.14 -9.03
N LEU A 58 -6.65 5.08 -9.01
CA LEU A 58 -6.82 6.43 -8.49
C LEU A 58 -7.00 7.40 -9.65
N ALA A 59 -8.00 8.27 -9.57
CA ALA A 59 -8.13 9.40 -10.49
C ALA A 59 -7.21 10.52 -9.98
N VAL A 60 -6.28 10.96 -10.81
CA VAL A 60 -5.31 12.01 -10.47
C VAL A 60 -5.67 13.28 -11.22
N SER A 61 -5.86 14.38 -10.50
CA SER A 61 -5.92 15.71 -11.11
C SER A 61 -4.52 16.26 -11.27
N TRP A 62 -4.20 16.70 -12.48
CA TRP A 62 -2.98 17.38 -12.83
C TRP A 62 -3.33 18.77 -13.38
N VAL A 63 -2.52 19.78 -13.07
CA VAL A 63 -2.65 21.11 -13.67
C VAL A 63 -2.08 21.04 -15.08
N ALA A 64 -2.96 20.84 -16.06
CA ALA A 64 -2.61 21.04 -17.47
C ALA A 64 -2.49 22.55 -17.73
N PHE A 65 -1.32 22.97 -18.21
CA PHE A 65 -1.11 24.29 -18.80
C PHE A 65 -1.63 24.30 -20.23
#